data_AF-A0AAU5W7B3-F1
#
_entry.id   AF-A0AAU5W7B3-F1
#
_cell.length_a   1.000
_cell.length_b   1.000
_cell.length_c   1.000
_cell.angle_alpha   90.00
_cell.angle_beta   90.00
_cell.angle_gamma   90.00
#
_symmetry.space_group_name_H-M   'P 1'
#
loop_
_entity.id
_entity.type
_entity.pdbx_description
1 polymer ?
#
loop_
_entity_poly.entity_id
_entity_poly.type
_entity_poly.pdbx_seq_one_letter_code
_entity_poly.pdbx_strand_id
1 'polypeptide(L)'
;MNATTSSLSVHLGEGARIDCYTYPHRPDSGPILAIDFQGGSLSLSSRSLGAVDAGDVETAHRLAEAVAVYVAETERLHARNTEHAASSTSAA
;
A
#
# COMPACT_ATOMS: atom_id res chain seq x y z
N MET A 1 -11.02 28.48 3.45
CA MET A 1 -10.69 27.37 4.36
C MET A 1 -9.36 26.80 3.90
N ASN A 2 -8.28 26.98 4.67
CA ASN A 2 -7.00 26.33 4.35
C ASN A 2 -7.16 24.84 4.65
N ALA A 3 -7.17 24.00 3.62
CA ALA A 3 -7.04 22.56 3.82
C ALA A 3 -5.59 22.31 4.26
N THR A 4 -5.40 21.96 5.53
CA THR A 4 -4.11 21.51 6.03
C THR A 4 -3.83 20.15 5.40
N THR A 5 -2.89 20.10 4.46
CA THR A 5 -2.37 18.85 3.92
C THR A 5 -1.29 18.32 4.86
N SER A 6 -1.51 17.13 5.41
CA SER A 6 -0.47 16.39 6.14
C SER A 6 0.10 15.34 5.21
N SER A 7 1.42 15.26 5.10
CA SER A 7 2.12 14.18 4.40
C SER A 7 2.79 13.25 5.40
N LEU A 8 2.66 11.95 5.16
CA LEU A 8 3.38 10.90 5.87
C LEU A 8 4.11 10.07 4.84
N SER A 9 5.41 9.85 5.04
CA SER A 9 6.21 8.96 4.21
C SER A 9 6.79 7.86 5.09
N VAL A 10 6.54 6.62 4.71
CA VAL A 10 7.04 5.43 5.39
C VAL A 10 7.94 4.66 4.44
N HIS A 11 9.04 4.13 4.96
CA HIS A 11 9.90 3.23 4.20
C HIS A 11 9.53 1.78 4.56
N LEU A 12 8.98 1.06 3.58
CA LEU A 12 8.65 -0.35 3.75
C LEU A 12 9.88 -1.18 3.39
N GLY A 13 10.59 -1.65 4.41
CA GLY A 13 11.72 -2.56 4.27
C GLY A 13 11.30 -4.02 4.19
N GLU A 14 12.29 -4.89 4.09
CA GLU A 14 12.10 -6.34 4.18
C GLU A 14 11.33 -6.71 5.46
N GLY A 15 10.34 -7.59 5.33
CA GLY A 15 9.50 -8.02 6.46
C GLY A 15 8.31 -7.11 6.79
N ALA A 16 8.06 -6.04 6.03
CA ALA A 16 6.79 -5.32 6.11
C ALA A 16 5.62 -6.26 5.78
N ARG A 17 4.52 -6.12 6.51
CA ARG A 17 3.29 -6.89 6.32
C ARG A 17 2.17 -5.97 5.88
N ILE A 18 1.40 -6.43 4.90
CA ILE A 18 0.23 -5.72 4.39
C ILE A 18 -0.95 -6.68 4.46
N ASP A 19 -1.91 -6.39 5.33
CA ASP A 19 -3.03 -7.28 5.66
C ASP A 19 -4.35 -6.50 5.55
N CYS A 20 -5.39 -7.12 4.98
CA CYS A 20 -6.75 -6.57 5.01
C CYS A 20 -7.58 -7.33 6.04
N TYR A 21 -7.85 -6.68 7.17
CA TYR A 21 -8.70 -7.24 8.22
C TYR A 21 -10.17 -7.00 7.89
N THR A 22 -10.93 -8.08 7.90
CA THR A 22 -12.39 -8.04 7.81
C THR A 22 -13.00 -8.58 9.09
N TYR A 23 -14.19 -8.11 9.44
CA TYR A 23 -14.86 -8.49 10.69
C TYR A 23 -16.26 -9.04 10.42
N PRO A 24 -16.38 -10.28 9.91
CA PRO A 24 -17.67 -10.84 9.51
C PRO A 24 -18.72 -10.90 10.63
N HIS A 25 -18.27 -10.99 11.89
CA HIS A 25 -19.13 -11.04 13.06
C HIS A 25 -19.49 -9.66 13.64
N ARG A 26 -19.02 -8.58 13.02
CA ARG A 26 -19.31 -7.19 13.40
C ARG A 26 -19.68 -6.40 12.13
N PRO A 27 -20.94 -6.47 11.67
CA PRO A 27 -21.35 -5.86 10.41
C PRO A 27 -21.15 -4.33 10.39
N ASP A 28 -21.16 -3.70 11.56
CA ASP A 28 -20.86 -2.27 11.72
C ASP A 28 -19.35 -1.94 11.67
N SER A 29 -18.50 -2.92 11.37
CA SER A 29 -17.05 -2.75 11.21
C SER A 29 -16.69 -2.85 9.72
N GLY A 30 -16.16 -1.75 9.17
CA GLY A 30 -15.62 -1.73 7.81
C GLY A 30 -14.30 -2.50 7.70
N PRO A 31 -13.83 -2.80 6.46
CA PRO A 31 -12.50 -3.37 6.26
C PRO A 31 -11.42 -2.39 6.74
N ILE A 32 -10.33 -2.94 7.27
CA ILE A 32 -9.15 -2.17 7.66
C ILE A 32 -7.95 -2.72 6.91
N LEU A 33 -7.30 -1.88 6.12
CA LEU A 33 -6.00 -2.20 5.53
C LEU A 33 -4.91 -1.79 6.52
N ALA A 34 -4.15 -2.75 7.02
CA ALA A 34 -3.03 -2.53 7.92
C ALA A 34 -1.71 -2.75 7.18
N ILE A 35 -0.76 -1.85 7.43
CA ILE A 35 0.62 -1.92 6.97
C ILE A 35 1.51 -1.86 8.20
N ASP A 36 2.06 -3.00 8.59
CA ASP A 36 2.99 -3.11 9.72
C ASP A 36 4.42 -3.14 9.18
N PHE A 37 5.29 -2.33 9.78
CA PHE A 37 6.69 -2.22 9.41
C PHE A 37 7.55 -2.06 10.66
N GLN A 38 8.87 -2.15 10.53
CA GLN A 38 9.74 -1.93 11.68
C GLN A 38 9.56 -0.52 12.23
N GLY A 39 9.12 -0.43 13.48
CA GLY A 39 8.96 0.84 14.19
C GLY A 39 7.60 1.52 13.99
N GLY A 40 6.62 0.90 13.31
CA GLY A 40 5.30 1.49 13.17
C GLY A 40 4.24 0.61 12.54
N SER A 41 3.00 1.09 12.62
CA SER A 41 1.84 0.51 11.96
C SER A 41 1.00 1.64 11.38
N LEU A 42 0.54 1.46 10.15
CA LEU A 42 -0.39 2.36 9.48
C LEU A 42 -1.67 1.59 9.17
N SER A 43 -2.82 2.15 9.57
CA SER A 43 -4.13 1.58 9.25
C SER A 43 -4.95 2.55 8.40
N LEU A 44 -5.56 2.04 7.32
CA LEU A 44 -6.54 2.74 6.52
C LEU A 44 -7.92 2.12 6.74
N SER A 45 -8.90 2.96 7.09
CA SER A 45 -10.29 2.59 7.26
C SER A 45 -11.20 3.60 6.58
N SER A 46 -12.43 3.22 6.24
CA SER A 46 -13.46 4.16 5.78
C SER A 46 -13.78 5.19 6.87
N ARG A 47 -14.33 6.34 6.45
CA ARG A 47 -14.68 7.45 7.36
C ARG A 47 -15.71 7.03 8.41
N SER A 48 -16.67 6.19 8.02
CA SER A 48 -17.68 5.62 8.89
C SER A 48 -17.50 4.11 8.97
N LEU A 49 -17.18 3.62 10.17
CA LEU A 49 -17.20 2.19 10.46
C LEU A 49 -18.63 1.67 10.22
N GLY A 50 -18.77 0.67 9.36
CA GLY A 50 -20.05 -0.04 9.13
C GLY A 50 -20.93 0.50 8.00
N ALA A 51 -20.62 1.66 7.43
CA ALA A 51 -21.38 2.22 6.31
C ALA A 51 -20.42 2.48 5.14
N VAL A 52 -19.98 1.41 4.48
CA VAL A 52 -19.23 1.49 3.21
C VAL A 52 -20.20 1.92 2.12
N ASP A 53 -19.93 3.04 1.47
CA ASP A 53 -20.74 3.53 0.35
C ASP A 53 -20.04 3.36 -1.02
N ALA A 54 -20.68 3.84 -2.09
CA ALA A 54 -20.12 3.76 -3.44
C ALA A 54 -18.83 4.57 -3.61
N GLY A 55 -18.68 5.67 -2.88
CA GLY A 55 -17.47 6.51 -2.90
C GLY A 55 -16.29 5.84 -2.18
N ASP A 56 -16.56 5.10 -1.10
CA ASP A 56 -15.55 4.26 -0.46
C ASP A 56 -15.04 3.17 -1.43
N VAL A 57 -15.95 2.51 -2.16
CA VAL A 57 -15.59 1.50 -3.17
C VAL A 57 -14.76 2.11 -4.30
N GLU A 58 -15.17 3.26 -4.83
CA GLU A 58 -14.41 3.96 -5.86
C GLU A 58 -12.99 4.33 -5.38
N THR A 59 -12.88 4.80 -4.13
CA THR A 59 -11.58 5.12 -3.52
C THR A 59 -10.70 3.89 -3.36
N ALA A 60 -11.27 2.75 -2.95
CA ALA A 60 -10.56 1.49 -2.86
C ALA A 60 -10.06 0.99 -4.22
N HIS A 61 -10.85 1.14 -5.29
CA HIS A 61 -10.40 0.82 -6.65
C HIS A 61 -9.24 1.71 -7.10
N ARG A 62 -9.31 3.02 -6.87
CA ARG A 62 -8.19 3.94 -7.19
C ARG A 62 -6.92 3.58 -6.42
N LEU A 63 -7.05 3.16 -5.16
CA LEU A 63 -5.92 2.65 -4.38
C LEU A 63 -5.33 1.38 -5.02
N ALA A 64 -6.17 0.42 -5.38
CA ALA A 64 -5.72 -0.82 -6.02
C ALA A 64 -5.00 -0.55 -7.35
N GLU A 65 -5.51 0.35 -8.18
CA GLU A 65 -4.86 0.78 -9.43
C GLU A 65 -3.48 1.39 -9.17
N ALA A 66 -3.37 2.30 -8.20
CA ALA A 66 -2.09 2.93 -7.84
C ALA A 66 -1.07 1.90 -7.32
N VAL A 67 -1.52 0.95 -6.50
CA VAL A 67 -0.66 -0.15 -6.00
C VAL A 67 -0.20 -1.05 -7.16
N ALA A 68 -1.08 -1.38 -8.11
CA ALA A 68 -0.72 -2.19 -9.28
C ALA A 68 0.37 -1.51 -10.13
N VAL A 69 0.25 -0.20 -10.35
CA VAL A 69 1.30 0.58 -11.04
C VAL A 69 2.61 0.57 -10.26
N TYR A 70 2.56 0.74 -8.93
CA TYR A 70 3.74 0.67 -8.07
C TYR A 70 4.45 -0.69 -8.16
N VAL A 71 3.70 -1.79 -8.18
CA VAL A 71 4.25 -3.15 -8.35
C VAL A 71 4.98 -3.27 -9.69
N ALA A 72 4.31 -2.91 -10.79
CA ALA A 72 4.89 -3.00 -12.14
C ALA A 72 6.19 -2.19 -12.27
N GLU A 73 6.24 -0.98 -11.72
CA GLU A 73 7.46 -0.17 -11.75
C GLU A 73 8.56 -0.72 -10.85
N THR A 74 8.22 -1.29 -9.70
CA THR A 74 9.19 -1.95 -8.81
C THR A 74 9.82 -3.15 -9.50
N GLU A 75 9.03 -3.98 -10.18
CA GLU A 75 9.51 -5.12 -10.97
C GLU A 75 10.40 -4.66 -12.13
N ARG A 76 9.97 -3.65 -12.89
CA ARG A 76 10.75 -3.09 -14.01
C ARG A 76 12.12 -2.57 -13.55
N LEU A 77 12.16 -1.85 -12.43
CA LEU A 77 13.40 -1.34 -11.86
C LEU A 77 14.29 -2.47 -11.32
N HIS A 78 13.70 -3.49 -10.70
CA HIS A 78 14.44 -4.67 -10.24
C HIS A 78 15.09 -5.42 -11.41
N ALA A 79 14.33 -5.71 -12.48
CA ALA A 79 14.86 -6.36 -13.68
C ALA A 79 16.05 -5.59 -14.28
N ARG A 80 15.90 -4.27 -14.44
CA ARG A 80 16.97 -3.39 -14.94
C ARG A 80 18.23 -3.43 -14.06
N ASN A 81 18.07 -3.45 -12.74
CA ASN A 81 19.20 -3.49 -11.81
C ASN A 81 19.95 -4.83 -11.89
N THR A 82 19.22 -5.94 -12.04
CA THR A 82 19.80 -7.28 -12.19
C THR A 82 20.58 -7.41 -13.50
N GLU A 83 20.07 -6.89 -14.62
CA GLU A 83 20.79 -6.86 -15.91
C GLU A 83 22.09 -6.05 -15.81
N HIS A 84 22.05 -4.90 -15.13
CA HIS A 84 23.23 -4.06 -14.95
C HIS A 84 24.30 -4.76 -14.11
N ALA A 85 23.90 -5.44 -13.03
CA ALA A 85 24.81 -6.23 -12.19
C ALA A 85 25.48 -7.38 -12.98
N ALA A 86 24.72 -8.09 -13.83
CA ALA A 86 25.26 -9.15 -14.67
C ALA A 86 26.28 -8.64 -15.71
N SER A 87 26.00 -7.48 -16.33
CA SER A 87 26.93 -6.84 -17.27
C SER A 87 28.24 -6.41 -16.61
N SER A 88 28.17 -5.88 -15.38
CA SER A 88 29.36 -5.46 -14.61
C SER A 88 30.24 -6.61 -14.14
N THR A 89 29.68 -7.80 -13.92
CA THR A 89 30.43 -9.00 -13.49
C THR A 89 31.12 -9.71 -14.66
N SER A 90 30.62 -9.54 -15.89
CA SER A 90 31.21 -10.11 -17.12
C SER A 90 32.47 -9.37 -17.60
N ALA A 91 32.71 -8.15 -17.12
CA ALA A 91 33.81 -7.29 -17.53
C ALA A 91 35.01 -7.27 -16.55
N ALA A 92 34.99 -8.12 -15.51
CA ALA A 92 36.05 -8.27 -14.51
C ALA A 92 36.70 -9.67 -14.63
#